data_AF-A0A023FT01-F1
#
_entry.id   AF-A0A023FT01-F1
#
_cell.length_a   1.000
_cell.length_b   1.000
_cell.length_c   1.000
_cell.angle_alpha   90.00
_cell.angle_beta   90.00
_cell.angle_gamma   90.00
#
_symmetry.space_group_name_H-M   'P 1'
#
loop_
_entity.id
_entity.type
_entity.pdbx_description
1 polymer ?
#
loop_
_entity_poly.entity_id
_entity_poly.type
_entity_poly.pdbx_seq_one_letter_code
_entity_poly.pdbx_strand_id
1 'polypeptide(L)'
;MSSIAVWLLLPIASCFATQEVGIIYPRMLSSRADTGQKVIKLTDDITLNLEKSTVFPKEFLVHSTVDGRPARYLMNGEDAEANLYHDIDNMASLDVSEEDGLELSGIIGHTLRIKPMPEMERSMDGQKAHMLFHADKPEFFKERERTKITVFQRTFRL
;
A
#
# COMPACT_ATOMS: atom_id res chain seq x y z
N MET A 1 47.90 23.92 31.92
CA MET A 1 47.50 22.66 31.26
C MET A 1 46.20 22.19 31.88
N SER A 2 45.06 22.39 31.20
CA SER A 2 43.88 21.51 31.28
C SER A 2 42.81 22.09 30.35
N SER A 3 42.82 21.57 29.13
CA SER A 3 41.87 21.85 28.05
C SER A 3 40.51 21.26 28.42
N ILE A 4 39.49 22.10 28.64
CA ILE A 4 38.11 21.66 28.84
C ILE A 4 37.46 21.55 27.47
N ALA A 5 37.48 20.36 26.90
CA ALA A 5 36.73 20.03 25.70
C ALA A 5 35.25 19.93 26.07
N VAL A 6 34.48 20.97 25.80
CA VAL A 6 33.02 20.95 25.90
C VAL A 6 32.50 20.07 24.77
N TRP A 7 32.14 18.83 25.11
CA TRP A 7 31.48 17.91 24.20
C TRP A 7 30.08 18.43 23.87
N LEU A 8 29.93 18.92 22.65
CA LEU A 8 28.64 19.17 22.02
C LEU A 8 27.86 17.85 21.92
N LEU A 9 26.96 17.62 22.87
CA LEU A 9 25.87 16.67 22.71
C LEU A 9 24.89 17.27 21.69
N LEU A 10 25.10 16.98 20.41
CA LEU A 10 24.06 17.08 19.40
C LEU A 10 23.26 15.77 19.48
N PRO A 11 22.03 15.74 20.02
CA PRO A 11 21.18 14.58 19.83
C PRO A 11 20.84 14.58 18.34
N ILE A 12 21.42 13.65 17.59
CA ILE A 12 20.99 13.33 16.24
C ILE A 12 19.60 12.72 16.42
N ALA A 13 18.59 13.60 16.45
CA ALA A 13 17.22 13.21 16.25
C ALA A 13 17.15 12.66 14.83
N SER A 14 17.32 11.35 14.69
CA SER A 14 16.97 10.63 13.47
C SER A 14 15.46 10.72 13.33
N CYS A 15 15.01 11.86 12.81
CA CYS A 15 13.68 12.00 12.26
C CYS A 15 13.62 11.01 11.11
N PHE A 16 12.91 9.90 11.30
CA PHE A 16 12.47 9.07 10.19
C PHE A 16 11.45 9.90 9.43
N ALA A 17 11.94 10.84 8.61
CA ALA A 17 11.12 11.62 7.72
C ALA A 17 10.67 10.68 6.61
N THR A 18 9.44 10.17 6.71
CA THR A 18 8.73 9.65 5.55
C THR A 18 8.75 10.73 4.49
N GLN A 19 9.44 10.47 3.37
CA GLN A 19 9.58 11.45 2.32
C GLN A 19 8.24 11.53 1.56
N GLU A 20 7.48 12.59 1.82
CA GLU A 20 6.24 12.88 1.12
C GLU A 20 6.56 13.24 -0.34
N VAL A 21 5.84 12.63 -1.29
CA VAL A 21 5.92 13.04 -2.70
C VAL A 21 4.99 14.24 -2.90
N GLY A 22 3.77 14.18 -2.36
CA GLY A 22 2.86 15.33 -2.29
C GLY A 22 1.38 14.96 -2.30
N ILE A 23 0.54 15.99 -2.23
CA ILE A 23 -0.91 15.89 -2.41
C ILE A 23 -1.22 15.93 -3.91
N ILE A 24 -2.01 14.98 -4.38
CA ILE A 24 -2.41 14.83 -5.79
C ILE A 24 -3.95 14.71 -5.89
N TYR A 25 -4.47 14.90 -7.10
CA TYR A 25 -5.89 14.73 -7.41
C TYR A 25 -6.01 13.71 -8.56
N PRO A 26 -6.08 12.41 -8.26
CA PRO A 26 -6.12 11.38 -9.28
C PRO A 26 -7.41 11.47 -10.09
N ARG A 27 -7.33 11.04 -11.35
CA ARG A 27 -8.45 11.07 -12.27
C ARG A 27 -8.61 9.75 -13.02
N MET A 28 -9.85 9.31 -13.16
CA MET A 28 -10.20 8.20 -14.02
C MET A 28 -10.19 8.66 -15.48
N LEU A 29 -9.34 8.05 -16.30
CA LEU A 29 -9.30 8.27 -17.75
C LEU A 29 -10.25 7.34 -18.50
N SER A 30 -10.40 6.10 -18.01
CA SER A 30 -11.27 5.10 -18.60
C SER A 30 -11.72 4.11 -17.53
N SER A 31 -12.95 3.62 -17.65
CA SER A 31 -13.54 2.55 -16.83
C SER A 31 -14.37 1.67 -17.75
N ARG A 32 -14.02 0.40 -17.86
CA ARG A 32 -14.71 -0.59 -18.70
C ARG A 32 -15.54 -1.50 -17.81
N ALA A 33 -16.87 -1.41 -17.92
CA ALA A 33 -17.78 -2.17 -17.06
C ALA A 33 -17.79 -3.67 -17.37
N ASP A 34 -17.49 -4.07 -18.60
CA ASP A 34 -17.47 -5.45 -19.07
C ASP A 34 -16.24 -6.23 -18.59
N THR A 35 -15.07 -5.60 -18.60
CA THR A 35 -13.81 -6.23 -18.16
C THR A 35 -13.39 -5.85 -16.74
N GLY A 36 -14.00 -4.80 -16.18
CA GLY A 36 -13.58 -4.19 -14.92
C GLY A 36 -12.28 -3.37 -15.04
N GLN A 37 -11.66 -3.28 -16.22
CA GLN A 37 -10.40 -2.55 -16.40
C GLN A 37 -10.57 -1.06 -16.18
N LYS A 38 -9.57 -0.44 -15.53
CA LYS A 38 -9.55 1.00 -15.24
C LYS A 38 -8.22 1.60 -15.65
N VAL A 39 -8.25 2.80 -16.21
CA VAL A 39 -7.05 3.59 -16.47
C VAL A 39 -7.11 4.83 -15.60
N ILE A 40 -6.15 4.96 -14.69
CA ILE A 40 -6.13 6.04 -13.69
C ILE A 40 -4.83 6.82 -13.80
N LYS A 41 -4.93 8.13 -13.97
CA LYS A 41 -3.77 9.02 -13.91
C LYS A 41 -3.62 9.56 -12.49
N LEU A 42 -2.46 9.29 -11.88
CA LEU A 42 -2.13 9.80 -10.54
C LEU A 42 -1.38 11.13 -10.63
N THR A 43 -0.35 11.17 -11.47
CA THR A 43 0.46 12.36 -11.76
C THR A 43 0.74 12.43 -13.26
N ASP A 44 1.48 13.44 -13.72
CA ASP A 44 1.89 13.51 -15.13
C ASP A 44 2.78 12.34 -15.56
N ASP A 45 3.56 11.79 -14.63
CA ASP A 45 4.50 10.69 -14.90
C ASP A 45 3.93 9.30 -14.59
N ILE A 46 2.84 9.22 -13.81
CA ILE A 46 2.29 7.94 -13.33
C ILE A 46 0.85 7.78 -13.81
N THR A 47 0.66 6.83 -14.71
CA THR A 47 -0.65 6.33 -15.13
C THR A 47 -0.70 4.82 -14.90
N LEU A 48 -1.75 4.36 -14.23
CA LEU A 48 -1.98 2.97 -13.89
C LEU A 48 -3.02 2.35 -14.83
N ASN A 49 -2.73 1.13 -15.29
CA ASN A 49 -3.63 0.28 -16.03
C ASN A 49 -4.05 -0.87 -15.10
N LEU A 50 -5.20 -0.70 -14.47
CA LEU A 50 -5.68 -1.56 -13.40
C LEU A 50 -6.58 -2.68 -13.94
N GLU A 51 -6.26 -3.90 -13.52
CA GLU A 51 -7.06 -5.10 -13.74
C GLU A 51 -7.61 -5.63 -12.42
N LYS A 52 -8.76 -6.32 -12.47
CA LYS A 52 -9.35 -6.95 -11.28
C LYS A 52 -8.40 -8.00 -10.71
N SER A 53 -8.20 -7.96 -9.41
CA SER A 53 -7.41 -8.99 -8.73
C SER A 53 -8.29 -10.15 -8.31
N THR A 54 -7.77 -11.36 -8.49
CA THR A 54 -8.33 -12.58 -7.92
C THR A 54 -7.23 -13.32 -7.19
N VAL A 55 -7.25 -13.23 -5.86
CA VAL A 55 -6.15 -13.67 -4.99
C VAL A 55 -6.63 -14.54 -3.83
N PHE A 56 -7.87 -14.36 -3.38
CA PHE A 56 -8.38 -15.11 -2.25
C PHE A 56 -9.12 -16.39 -2.70
N PRO A 57 -9.06 -17.48 -1.92
CA PRO A 57 -9.99 -18.58 -2.12
C PRO A 57 -11.41 -18.12 -1.79
N LYS A 58 -12.41 -18.88 -2.25
CA LYS A 58 -13.84 -18.58 -2.02
C LYS A 58 -14.15 -18.22 -0.57
N GLU A 59 -13.56 -18.93 0.39
CA GLU A 59 -13.67 -18.60 1.82
C GLU A 59 -12.32 -18.80 2.51
N PHE A 60 -12.00 -17.93 3.47
CA PHE A 60 -10.80 -18.04 4.30
C PHE A 60 -11.04 -17.53 5.73
N LEU A 61 -10.22 -18.00 6.66
CA LEU A 61 -10.26 -17.58 8.06
C LEU A 61 -9.22 -16.50 8.34
N VAL A 62 -9.66 -15.36 8.86
CA VAL A 62 -8.79 -14.32 9.42
C VAL A 62 -8.77 -14.46 10.93
N HIS A 63 -7.56 -14.63 11.48
CA HIS A 63 -7.34 -14.54 12.92
C HIS A 63 -6.85 -13.14 13.25
N SER A 64 -7.53 -12.48 14.17
CA SER A 64 -7.17 -11.14 14.63
C SER A 64 -7.32 -11.04 16.15
N THR A 65 -7.05 -9.87 16.71
CA THR A 65 -7.27 -9.55 18.11
C THR A 65 -8.14 -8.31 18.19
N VAL A 66 -9.26 -8.41 18.90
CA VAL A 66 -10.17 -7.28 19.16
C VAL A 66 -10.28 -7.11 20.67
N ASP A 67 -9.98 -5.91 21.15
CA ASP A 67 -9.96 -5.57 22.59
C ASP A 67 -9.12 -6.54 23.43
N GLY A 68 -7.96 -6.95 22.89
CA GLY A 68 -7.03 -7.87 23.53
C GLY A 68 -7.47 -9.33 23.53
N ARG A 69 -8.58 -9.68 22.88
CA ARG A 69 -9.10 -11.06 22.79
C ARG A 69 -8.91 -11.63 21.38
N PRO A 70 -8.49 -12.89 21.26
CA PRO A 70 -8.45 -13.56 19.95
C PRO A 70 -9.83 -13.58 19.30
N ALA A 71 -9.89 -13.18 18.06
CA ALA A 71 -11.06 -13.20 17.22
C ALA A 71 -10.78 -13.97 15.93
N ARG A 72 -11.81 -14.63 15.40
CA ARG A 72 -11.75 -15.37 14.13
C ARG A 72 -12.92 -14.94 13.25
N TYR A 73 -12.62 -14.58 12.01
CA TYR A 73 -13.60 -14.16 11.02
C TYR A 73 -13.53 -15.10 9.82
N LEU A 74 -14.67 -15.67 9.43
CA LEU A 74 -14.80 -16.31 8.13
C LEU A 74 -15.11 -15.21 7.11
N MET A 75 -14.26 -15.07 6.10
CA MET A 75 -14.40 -14.08 5.03
C MET A 75 -14.67 -14.77 3.71
N ASN A 76 -15.51 -14.14 2.89
CA ASN A 76 -15.70 -14.51 1.50
C ASN A 76 -14.59 -13.85 0.65
N GLY A 77 -13.97 -14.61 -0.24
CA GLY A 77 -12.90 -14.14 -1.12
C GLY A 77 -13.35 -13.08 -2.10
N GLU A 78 -14.52 -13.29 -2.74
CA GLU A 78 -15.10 -12.36 -3.72
C GLU A 78 -15.38 -10.99 -3.07
N ASP A 79 -15.91 -10.98 -1.84
CA ASP A 79 -16.13 -9.75 -1.07
C ASP A 79 -14.79 -9.07 -0.70
N ALA A 80 -13.79 -9.86 -0.30
CA ALA A 80 -12.49 -9.36 0.12
C ALA A 80 -11.67 -8.74 -1.04
N GLU A 81 -11.89 -9.19 -2.28
CA GLU A 81 -11.25 -8.64 -3.48
C GLU A 81 -12.19 -7.75 -4.33
N ALA A 82 -13.40 -7.47 -3.83
CA ALA A 82 -14.44 -6.75 -4.55
C ALA A 82 -14.00 -5.36 -5.03
N ASN A 83 -13.03 -4.73 -4.38
CA ASN A 83 -12.44 -3.45 -4.78
C ASN A 83 -10.94 -3.54 -5.07
N LEU A 84 -10.38 -4.75 -5.13
CA LEU A 84 -8.94 -4.96 -5.28
C LEU A 84 -8.53 -5.02 -6.76
N TYR A 85 -7.57 -4.18 -7.11
CA TYR A 85 -7.02 -4.06 -8.45
C TYR A 85 -5.49 -4.16 -8.43
N HIS A 86 -4.91 -4.56 -9.56
CA HIS A 86 -3.46 -4.60 -9.74
C HIS A 86 -3.04 -4.05 -11.09
N ASP A 87 -1.80 -3.57 -11.15
CA ASP A 87 -1.09 -3.19 -12.38
C ASP A 87 0.28 -3.86 -12.32
N ILE A 88 0.55 -4.79 -13.24
CA ILE A 88 1.78 -5.59 -13.25
C ILE A 88 2.99 -4.71 -13.60
N ASP A 89 2.84 -3.80 -14.57
CA ASP A 89 3.93 -2.98 -15.09
C ASP A 89 4.42 -1.99 -14.03
N ASN A 90 3.48 -1.41 -13.28
CA ASN A 90 3.77 -0.51 -12.16
C ASN A 90 3.97 -1.24 -10.82
N MET A 91 3.85 -2.57 -10.80
CA MET A 91 3.88 -3.39 -9.57
C MET A 91 2.94 -2.80 -8.49
N ALA A 92 1.75 -2.40 -8.90
CA ALA A 92 0.77 -1.75 -8.03
C ALA A 92 -0.32 -2.72 -7.58
N SER A 93 -0.81 -2.51 -6.36
CA SER A 93 -2.01 -3.16 -5.84
C SER A 93 -2.79 -2.14 -5.02
N LEU A 94 -4.03 -1.88 -5.45
CA LEU A 94 -4.86 -0.80 -4.94
C LEU A 94 -6.25 -1.31 -4.61
N ASP A 95 -6.77 -0.87 -3.47
CA ASP A 95 -8.20 -0.80 -3.23
C ASP A 95 -8.73 0.47 -3.92
N VAL A 96 -9.77 0.30 -4.74
CA VAL A 96 -10.39 1.35 -5.55
C VAL A 96 -11.86 1.45 -5.19
N SER A 97 -12.25 2.58 -4.60
CA SER A 97 -13.64 2.92 -4.32
C SER A 97 -14.11 4.08 -5.22
N GLU A 98 -15.36 4.00 -5.65
CA GLU A 98 -16.02 5.01 -6.50
C GLU A 98 -17.34 5.50 -5.88
N GLU A 99 -17.64 5.15 -4.62
CA GLU A 99 -18.92 5.44 -3.97
C GLU A 99 -19.19 6.96 -3.82
N ASP A 100 -18.17 7.71 -3.41
CA ASP A 100 -18.21 9.16 -3.25
C ASP A 100 -17.06 9.81 -4.02
N GLY A 101 -16.96 9.49 -5.31
CA GLY A 101 -15.81 9.86 -6.14
C GLY A 101 -14.64 8.89 -5.99
N LEU A 102 -13.60 9.11 -6.77
CA LEU A 102 -12.47 8.20 -6.86
C LEU A 102 -11.61 8.24 -5.59
N GLU A 103 -11.54 7.12 -4.88
CA GLU A 103 -10.65 6.89 -3.75
C GLU A 103 -9.74 5.70 -3.99
N LEU A 104 -8.46 5.88 -3.65
CA LEU A 104 -7.40 4.93 -3.90
C LEU A 104 -6.58 4.76 -2.63
N SER A 105 -6.39 3.51 -2.22
CA SER A 105 -5.46 3.17 -1.17
C SER A 105 -4.63 1.95 -1.54
N GLY A 106 -3.33 1.98 -1.23
CA GLY A 106 -2.47 0.83 -1.46
C GLY A 106 -1.06 1.19 -1.86
N ILE A 107 -0.49 0.36 -2.74
CA ILE A 107 0.95 0.29 -3.00
C ILE A 107 1.22 0.44 -4.49
N ILE A 108 2.31 1.13 -4.82
CA ILE A 108 2.78 1.35 -6.18
C ILE A 108 4.29 1.09 -6.18
N GLY A 109 4.74 0.08 -6.91
CA GLY A 109 6.13 -0.32 -6.88
C GLY A 109 6.64 -0.68 -5.48
N HIS A 110 7.93 -0.45 -5.24
CA HIS A 110 8.59 -0.91 -4.03
C HIS A 110 8.36 -0.04 -2.79
N THR A 111 8.26 1.27 -2.97
CA THR A 111 8.29 2.24 -1.86
C THR A 111 7.16 3.25 -1.90
N LEU A 112 6.47 3.41 -3.03
CA LEU A 112 5.44 4.42 -3.19
C LEU A 112 4.11 3.91 -2.65
N ARG A 113 3.40 4.78 -1.93
CA ARG A 113 2.11 4.51 -1.30
C ARG A 113 1.15 5.64 -1.56
N ILE A 114 -0.12 5.30 -1.65
CA ILE A 114 -1.21 6.24 -1.85
C ILE A 114 -2.30 6.02 -0.79
N LYS A 115 -2.87 7.11 -0.29
CA LYS A 115 -4.05 7.08 0.58
C LYS A 115 -4.95 8.30 0.35
N PRO A 116 -6.27 8.20 0.59
CA PRO A 116 -7.17 9.35 0.55
C PRO A 116 -6.83 10.38 1.62
N MET A 117 -7.17 11.64 1.36
CA MET A 117 -7.02 12.78 2.28
C MET A 117 -8.39 13.48 2.45
N PRO A 118 -9.32 12.92 3.24
CA PRO A 118 -10.70 13.43 3.34
C PRO A 118 -10.79 14.83 3.98
N GLU A 119 -9.77 15.22 4.75
CA GLU A 119 -9.70 16.54 5.39
C GLU A 119 -9.34 17.68 4.41
N MET A 120 -8.85 17.34 3.22
CA MET A 120 -8.50 18.32 2.20
C MET A 120 -9.71 18.65 1.34
N GLU A 121 -9.81 19.91 0.91
CA GLU A 121 -10.84 20.31 -0.04
C GLU A 121 -10.69 19.54 -1.36
N ARG A 122 -11.83 19.30 -2.01
CA ARG A 122 -11.87 18.74 -3.36
C ARG A 122 -11.28 19.74 -4.35
N SER A 123 -10.78 19.24 -5.48
CA SER A 123 -10.41 20.12 -6.59
C SER A 123 -11.63 20.86 -7.15
N MET A 124 -11.40 21.88 -8.00
CA MET A 124 -12.47 22.58 -8.71
C MET A 124 -13.34 21.63 -9.55
N ASP A 125 -12.75 20.54 -10.04
CA ASP A 125 -13.44 19.50 -10.83
C ASP A 125 -14.06 18.40 -9.93
N GLY A 126 -14.06 18.59 -8.61
CA GLY A 126 -14.67 17.68 -7.63
C GLY A 126 -13.85 16.44 -7.27
N GLN A 127 -12.57 16.38 -7.66
CA GLN A 127 -11.69 15.26 -7.36
C GLN A 127 -11.28 15.25 -5.89
N LYS A 128 -11.18 14.06 -5.29
CA LYS A 128 -10.74 13.90 -3.90
C LYS A 128 -9.22 13.89 -3.83
N ALA A 129 -8.70 14.62 -2.84
CA ALA A 129 -7.26 14.69 -2.61
C ALA A 129 -6.73 13.34 -2.13
N HIS A 130 -5.53 13.00 -2.60
CA HIS A 130 -4.77 11.83 -2.16
C HIS A 130 -3.36 12.24 -1.78
N MET A 131 -2.81 11.59 -0.77
CA MET A 131 -1.39 11.73 -0.44
C MET A 131 -0.62 10.61 -1.12
N LEU A 132 0.40 11.00 -1.89
CA LEU A 132 1.41 10.11 -2.44
C LEU A 132 2.70 10.28 -1.64
N PHE A 133 3.25 9.18 -1.12
CA PHE A 133 4.40 9.25 -0.21
C PHE A 133 5.28 8.00 -0.32
N HIS A 134 6.56 8.16 0.04
CA HIS A 134 7.46 7.03 0.19
C HIS A 134 7.32 6.44 1.60
N ALA A 135 7.14 5.13 1.65
CA ALA A 135 7.25 4.33 2.85
C ALA A 135 8.40 3.33 2.71
N ASP A 136 9.10 3.10 3.81
CA ASP A 136 10.12 2.05 3.86
C ASP A 136 9.49 0.69 3.49
N LYS A 137 10.31 -0.18 2.89
CA LYS A 137 9.91 -1.57 2.67
C LYS A 137 9.45 -2.17 4.01
N PRO A 138 8.32 -2.89 4.04
CA PRO A 138 7.88 -3.57 5.27
C PRO A 138 9.03 -4.38 5.86
N GLU A 139 9.21 -4.33 7.18
CA GLU A 139 10.30 -5.00 7.91
C GLU A 139 10.47 -6.47 7.51
N PHE A 140 9.36 -7.16 7.19
CA PHE A 140 9.33 -8.54 6.68
C PHE A 140 10.20 -8.79 5.43
N PHE A 141 10.45 -7.78 4.61
CA PHE A 141 11.32 -7.89 3.43
C PHE A 141 12.79 -7.59 3.76
N LYS A 142 13.09 -6.90 4.87
CA LYS A 142 14.48 -6.65 5.31
C LYS A 142 15.15 -7.93 5.83
N GLU A 143 14.38 -8.87 6.37
CA GLU A 143 14.91 -10.10 6.98
C GLU A 143 15.22 -11.20 5.94
N ARG A 144 14.50 -11.23 4.81
CA ARG A 144 14.73 -12.19 3.72
C ARG A 144 16.00 -11.93 2.91
N GLU A 145 16.54 -10.72 2.92
CA GLU A 145 17.86 -10.46 2.32
C GLU A 145 19.02 -10.89 3.23
N ARG A 146 18.80 -11.05 4.55
CA ARG A 146 19.82 -11.56 5.49
C ARG A 146 19.85 -13.08 5.63
N THR A 147 18.77 -13.77 5.32
CA THR A 147 18.70 -15.22 5.50
C THR A 147 18.78 -15.92 4.15
N LYS A 148 19.95 -16.52 3.84
CA LYS A 148 20.05 -17.54 2.78
C LYS A 148 19.07 -18.66 3.10
N ILE A 149 17.98 -18.76 2.33
CA ILE A 149 16.98 -19.79 2.49
C ILE A 149 17.66 -21.15 2.22
N THR A 150 17.85 -21.95 3.28
CA THR A 150 18.16 -23.37 3.15
C THR A 150 16.85 -24.14 3.22
N VAL A 151 16.39 -24.65 2.08
CA VAL A 151 15.19 -25.50 2.01
C VAL A 151 15.59 -26.92 2.45
N PHE A 152 15.14 -27.35 3.63
CA PHE A 152 15.15 -28.76 4.02
C PHE A 152 13.91 -29.44 3.44
N GLN A 153 14.10 -30.24 2.39
CA GLN A 153 13.06 -31.17 1.94
C GLN A 153 13.03 -32.39 2.87
N ARG A 154 11.99 -32.52 3.68
CA ARG A 154 11.68 -33.78 4.38
C ARG A 154 10.90 -34.67 3.41
N THR A 155 11.54 -35.73 2.93
CA THR A 155 10.88 -36.83 2.22
C THR A 155 10.08 -37.64 3.24
N PHE A 156 8.76 -37.63 3.16
CA PHE A 156 7.94 -38.65 3.82
C PHE A 156 7.91 -39.87 2.90
N ARG A 157 8.43 -40.99 3.39
CA ARG A 157 8.23 -42.32 2.80
C ARG A 157 7.10 -42.97 3.60
N LEU A 158 6.05 -43.43 2.91
CA LEU A 158 4.99 -44.27 3.47
C LEU A 158 5.58 -45.58 4.01
#